data_AF-A0A7C5PCH6-F1
#
_entry.id   AF-A0A7C5PCH6-F1
#
_cell.length_a   1.000
_cell.length_b   1.000
_cell.length_c   1.000
_cell.angle_alpha   90.00
_cell.angle_beta   90.00
_cell.angle_gamma   90.00
#
_symmetry.space_group_name_H-M   'P 1'
#
loop_
_entity.id
_entity.type
_entity.pdbx_description
1 polymer ?
#
loop_
_entity_poly.entity_id
_entity_poly.type
_entity_poly.pdbx_seq_one_letter_code
_entity_poly.pdbx_strand_id
1 'polypeptide(L)'
;QPWHFFWMTGGLSSFLDNTPTYVVYFSLAGSPELAPTLHAAFGAPPPSLAHVGIPQIILEAISVGAVFMGANTYIGNAPNFMVKVIAEERKIKMPSFFGYMLWSGLILIPLFVLVNLIWFL
;
A
#
# COMPACT_ATOMS: atom_id res chain seq x y z
N GLN A 1 -5.65 -10.21 -9.93
CA GLN A 1 -6.45 -10.42 -8.71
C GLN A 1 -6.21 -9.26 -7.76
N PRO A 2 -7.20 -8.82 -6.96
CA PRO A 2 -7.06 -7.67 -6.07
C PRO A 2 -5.93 -7.83 -5.05
N TRP A 3 -5.78 -9.02 -4.47
CA TRP A 3 -4.70 -9.29 -3.51
C TRP A 3 -3.28 -9.08 -4.08
N HIS A 4 -3.07 -9.28 -5.39
CA HIS A 4 -1.78 -8.96 -6.02
C HIS A 4 -1.49 -7.45 -5.91
N PHE A 5 -2.49 -6.60 -6.20
CA PHE A 5 -2.33 -5.16 -6.07
C PHE A 5 -2.11 -4.78 -4.60
N PHE A 6 -2.91 -5.31 -3.68
CA PHE A 6 -2.75 -5.03 -2.25
C PHE A 6 -1.31 -5.29 -1.74
N TRP A 7 -0.77 -6.49 -1.98
CA TRP A 7 0.57 -6.86 -1.50
C TRP A 7 1.70 -6.19 -2.28
N MET A 8 1.60 -6.05 -3.60
CA MET A 8 2.66 -5.40 -4.38
C MET A 8 2.71 -3.90 -4.12
N THR A 9 1.57 -3.23 -4.11
CA THR A 9 1.47 -1.80 -3.77
C THR A 9 1.95 -1.58 -2.34
N GLY A 10 1.51 -2.39 -1.38
CA GLY A 10 1.97 -2.22 -0.01
C GLY A 10 3.45 -2.55 0.20
N GLY A 11 3.97 -3.56 -0.50
CA GLY A 11 5.39 -3.91 -0.49
C GLY A 11 6.26 -2.74 -0.97
N LEU A 12 5.89 -2.09 -2.08
CA LEU A 12 6.60 -0.90 -2.56
C LEU A 12 6.43 0.29 -1.59
N SER A 13 5.22 0.49 -1.06
CA SER A 13 4.91 1.60 -0.16
C SER A 13 5.71 1.55 1.13
N SER A 14 6.07 0.34 1.57
CA SER A 14 6.97 0.10 2.70
C SER A 14 8.33 0.82 2.53
N PHE A 15 8.71 1.26 1.33
CA PHE A 15 10.02 1.88 1.04
C PHE A 15 10.00 3.18 0.21
N LEU A 16 8.89 3.54 -0.46
CA LEU A 16 8.87 4.62 -1.47
C LEU A 16 7.97 5.82 -1.12
N ASP A 17 7.16 5.77 -0.04
CA ASP A 17 6.03 6.66 0.26
C ASP A 17 4.71 6.27 -0.43
N ASN A 18 3.59 6.55 0.24
CA ASN A 18 2.25 6.11 -0.13
C ASN A 18 1.81 6.72 -1.46
N THR A 19 2.03 8.03 -1.64
CA THR A 19 1.59 8.78 -2.83
C THR A 19 2.25 8.30 -4.12
N PRO A 20 3.60 8.29 -4.25
CA PRO A 20 4.23 7.79 -5.47
C PRO A 20 3.91 6.32 -5.73
N THR A 21 3.79 5.51 -4.67
CA THR A 21 3.40 4.11 -4.79
C THR A 21 1.98 3.93 -5.35
N TYR A 22 1.01 4.70 -4.83
CA TYR A 22 -0.36 4.70 -5.36
C TYR A 22 -0.36 5.04 -6.85
N VAL A 23 0.34 6.10 -7.25
CA VAL A 23 0.37 6.57 -8.65
C VAL A 23 0.96 5.51 -9.58
N VAL A 24 2.01 4.80 -9.17
CA VAL A 24 2.61 3.71 -9.96
C VAL A 24 1.59 2.60 -10.24
N TYR A 25 0.93 2.09 -9.21
CA TYR A 25 0.00 0.98 -9.37
C TYR A 25 -1.36 1.41 -9.96
N PHE A 26 -1.77 2.65 -9.73
CA PHE A 26 -2.90 3.27 -10.42
C PHE A 26 -2.64 3.32 -11.93
N SER A 27 -1.48 3.81 -12.33
CA SER A 27 -1.09 3.89 -13.74
C SER A 27 -0.97 2.50 -14.38
N LEU A 28 -0.43 1.52 -13.63
CA LEU A 28 -0.36 0.13 -14.07
C LEU A 28 -1.75 -0.48 -14.26
N ALA A 29 -2.67 -0.29 -13.31
CA ALA A 29 -4.03 -0.83 -13.40
C ALA A 29 -4.85 -0.18 -14.53
N GLY A 30 -4.61 1.11 -14.80
CA GLY A 30 -5.24 1.85 -15.89
C GLY A 30 -4.54 1.71 -17.24
N SER A 31 -3.49 0.88 -17.36
CA SER A 31 -2.74 0.77 -18.61
C SER A 31 -3.58 0.10 -19.71
N PRO A 32 -3.38 0.46 -21.00
CA PRO A 32 -4.12 -0.16 -22.11
C PRO A 32 -3.98 -1.68 -22.17
N GLU A 33 -2.88 -2.23 -21.66
CA GLU A 33 -2.58 -3.66 -21.64
C GLU A 33 -3.34 -4.38 -20.52
N LEU A 34 -3.45 -3.76 -19.34
CA LEU A 34 -3.98 -4.43 -18.14
C LEU A 34 -5.45 -4.10 -17.90
N ALA A 35 -5.90 -2.87 -18.16
CA ALA A 35 -7.25 -2.41 -17.89
C ALA A 35 -8.36 -3.29 -18.52
N PRO A 36 -8.26 -3.72 -19.80
CA PRO A 36 -9.28 -4.60 -20.39
C PRO A 36 -9.41 -5.95 -19.66
N THR A 37 -8.27 -6.50 -19.23
CA THR A 37 -8.23 -7.75 -18.47
C THR A 37 -8.88 -7.59 -17.09
N LEU A 38 -8.64 -6.45 -16.42
CA LEU A 38 -9.25 -6.15 -15.13
C LEU A 38 -10.76 -5.92 -15.26
N HIS A 39 -11.22 -5.24 -16.32
CA HIS A 39 -12.66 -5.06 -16.59
C HIS A 39 -13.35 -6.39 -16.87
N ALA A 40 -12.73 -7.26 -17.65
CA ALA A 40 -13.28 -8.58 -17.93
C ALA A 40 -13.39 -9.44 -16.66
N ALA A 41 -12.43 -9.32 -15.73
CA ALA A 41 -12.40 -10.12 -14.51
C ALA A 41 -13.29 -9.57 -13.38
N PHE A 42 -13.40 -8.25 -13.23
CA PHE A 42 -14.03 -7.61 -12.06
C PHE A 42 -15.16 -6.62 -12.42
N GLY A 43 -15.54 -6.55 -13.69
CA GLY A 43 -16.55 -5.64 -14.19
C GLY A 43 -16.03 -4.21 -14.40
N ALA A 44 -16.87 -3.40 -15.05
CA ALA A 44 -16.60 -1.99 -15.22
C ALA A 44 -16.77 -1.23 -13.88
N PRO A 45 -16.04 -0.13 -13.66
CA PRO A 45 -16.27 0.75 -12.51
C PRO A 45 -17.72 1.25 -12.45
N PRO A 46 -18.24 1.54 -11.24
CA PRO A 46 -19.56 2.16 -11.08
C PRO A 46 -19.60 3.53 -11.77
N PRO A 47 -20.79 4.09 -12.09
CA PRO A 47 -20.91 5.36 -12.81
C PRO A 47 -20.14 6.52 -12.18
N SER A 48 -20.04 6.57 -10.85
CA SER A 48 -19.27 7.56 -10.10
C SER A 48 -17.76 7.52 -10.38
N LEU A 49 -17.24 6.34 -10.74
CA LEU A 49 -15.83 6.08 -11.03
C LEU A 49 -15.57 5.77 -12.51
N ALA A 50 -16.58 5.94 -13.38
CA ALA A 50 -16.45 5.64 -14.80
C ALA A 50 -15.28 6.41 -15.46
N HIS A 51 -15.03 7.65 -15.01
CA HIS A 51 -13.91 8.49 -15.46
C HIS A 51 -12.52 7.95 -15.07
N VAL A 52 -12.44 7.03 -14.10
CA VAL A 52 -11.19 6.41 -13.65
C VAL A 52 -10.82 5.21 -14.53
N GLY A 53 -11.82 4.46 -15.01
CA GLY A 53 -11.58 3.31 -15.88
C GLY A 53 -10.87 2.13 -15.21
N ILE A 54 -10.87 2.03 -13.88
CA ILE A 54 -10.29 0.90 -13.12
C ILE A 54 -11.39 0.30 -12.23
N PRO A 55 -11.55 -1.04 -12.15
CA PRO A 55 -12.57 -1.63 -11.29
C PRO A 55 -12.39 -1.21 -9.83
N GLN A 56 -13.50 -0.97 -9.13
CA GLN A 56 -13.50 -0.44 -7.77
C GLN A 56 -12.65 -1.29 -6.81
N ILE A 57 -12.78 -2.62 -6.85
CA ILE A 57 -12.04 -3.54 -5.98
C ILE A 57 -10.51 -3.46 -6.18
N ILE A 58 -10.05 -3.09 -7.38
CA ILE A 58 -8.63 -2.89 -7.67
C ILE A 58 -8.16 -1.56 -7.08
N LEU A 59 -8.95 -0.49 -7.23
CA LEU A 59 -8.65 0.80 -6.61
C LEU A 59 -8.59 0.69 -5.09
N GLU A 60 -9.50 -0.07 -4.48
CA GLU A 60 -9.49 -0.35 -3.05
C GLU A 60 -8.21 -1.08 -2.64
N ALA A 61 -7.83 -2.14 -3.36
CA ALA A 61 -6.59 -2.88 -3.08
C ALA A 61 -5.33 -1.99 -3.17
N ILE A 62 -5.23 -1.14 -4.19
CA ILE A 62 -4.14 -0.17 -4.34
C ILE A 62 -4.16 0.85 -3.20
N SER A 63 -5.32 1.43 -2.89
CA SER A 63 -5.47 2.45 -1.84
C SER A 63 -5.08 1.91 -0.48
N VAL A 64 -5.63 0.76 -0.10
CA VAL A 64 -5.38 0.13 1.20
C VAL A 64 -3.92 -0.33 1.30
N GLY A 65 -3.39 -0.95 0.24
CA GLY A 65 -1.98 -1.38 0.20
C GLY A 65 -1.03 -0.18 0.35
N ALA A 66 -1.24 0.87 -0.44
CA ALA A 66 -0.42 2.08 -0.39
C ALA A 66 -0.43 2.71 1.01
N VAL A 67 -1.60 2.90 1.62
CA VAL A 67 -1.70 3.62 2.90
C VAL A 67 -1.22 2.78 4.08
N PHE A 68 -1.64 1.52 4.18
CA PHE A 68 -1.42 0.73 5.40
C PHE A 68 0.02 0.25 5.55
N MET A 69 0.66 -0.16 4.45
CA MET A 69 1.98 -0.80 4.52
C MET A 69 3.15 0.20 4.55
N GLY A 70 2.90 1.50 4.34
CA GLY A 70 3.93 2.54 4.53
C GLY A 70 4.46 2.62 5.96
N ALA A 71 3.75 2.06 6.94
CA ALA A 71 4.18 1.97 8.34
C ALA A 71 5.20 0.84 8.61
N ASN A 72 5.51 -0.02 7.63
CA ASN A 72 6.43 -1.14 7.84
C ASN A 72 7.88 -0.70 8.08
N THR A 73 8.30 0.48 7.58
CA THR A 73 9.66 0.98 7.77
C THR A 73 9.67 2.47 8.10
N TYR A 74 10.81 2.95 8.62
CA TYR A 74 11.00 4.38 8.88
C TYR A 74 10.97 5.23 7.61
N ILE A 75 11.32 4.65 6.46
CA ILE A 75 11.36 5.38 5.18
C ILE A 75 10.09 5.18 4.34
N GLY A 76 9.16 4.36 4.82
CA GLY A 76 7.91 4.09 4.11
C GLY A 76 6.98 5.29 4.03
N ASN A 77 7.16 6.31 4.89
CA ASN A 77 6.58 7.65 4.69
C ASN A 77 7.39 8.71 5.45
N ALA A 78 7.25 9.98 5.05
CA ALA A 78 7.96 11.10 5.66
C ALA A 78 7.64 11.30 7.17
N PRO A 79 6.38 11.19 7.63
CA PRO A 79 6.06 11.26 9.06
C PRO A 79 6.81 10.25 9.95
N ASN A 80 6.97 8.99 9.53
CA ASN A 80 7.69 7.97 10.30
C ASN A 80 9.15 8.37 10.54
N PHE A 81 9.81 8.83 9.47
CA PHE A 81 11.19 9.31 9.55
C PHE A 81 11.30 10.55 10.44
N MET A 82 10.36 11.49 10.31
CA MET A 82 10.30 12.69 11.14
C MET A 82 10.19 12.36 12.63
N VAL A 83 9.29 11.44 13.01
CA VAL A 83 9.11 11.01 14.41
C VAL A 83 10.39 10.38 14.95
N LYS A 84 11.06 9.53 14.17
CA LYS A 84 12.35 8.93 14.55
C LYS A 84 13.40 10.01 14.83
N VAL A 85 13.56 10.97 13.92
CA VAL A 85 14.56 12.05 14.06
C VAL A 85 14.28 12.89 15.30
N ILE A 86 13.03 13.30 15.54
CA ILE A 86 12.65 14.09 16.73
C ILE A 86 12.93 13.31 18.02
N ALA A 87 12.66 12.00 18.04
CA ALA A 87 12.94 11.17 19.21
C ALA A 87 14.45 11.06 19.48
N GLU A 88 15.25 10.86 18.43
CA GLU A 88 16.72 10.81 18.52
C GLU A 88 17.31 12.15 19.00
N GLU A 89 16.82 13.29 18.50
CA GLU A 89 17.20 14.63 18.97
C GLU A 89 16.91 14.84 20.47
N ARG A 90 15.80 14.27 20.95
CA ARG A 90 15.42 14.26 22.38
C ARG A 90 16.15 13.19 23.20
N LYS A 91 17.17 12.54 22.64
CA LYS A 91 17.96 11.48 23.28
C LYS A 91 17.14 10.23 23.66
N ILE A 92 16.00 10.02 23.01
CA ILE A 92 15.21 8.79 23.13
C ILE A 92 15.83 7.75 22.20
N LYS A 93 16.17 6.58 22.73
CA LYS A 93 16.74 5.49 21.93
C LYS A 93 15.66 4.90 21.03
N MET A 94 15.79 5.13 19.73
CA MET A 94 14.95 4.50 18.71
C MET A 94 15.55 3.17 18.24
N PRO A 95 14.72 2.18 17.85
CA PRO A 95 15.21 0.98 17.19
C PRO A 95 16.00 1.30 15.91
N SER A 96 16.96 0.44 15.56
CA SER A 96 17.63 0.49 14.26
C SER A 96 16.63 0.29 13.12
N PHE A 97 17.02 0.61 11.88
CA PHE A 97 16.14 0.46 10.72
C PHE A 97 15.53 -0.95 10.61
N PHE A 98 16.38 -1.97 10.61
CA PHE A 98 15.94 -3.37 10.55
C PHE A 98 15.27 -3.83 11.85
N GLY A 99 15.65 -3.26 13.00
CA GLY A 99 14.99 -3.55 14.29
C GLY A 99 13.54 -3.07 14.32
N TYR A 100 13.28 -1.87 13.83
CA TYR A 100 11.92 -1.35 13.65
C TYR A 100 11.14 -2.18 12.64
N MET A 101 11.73 -2.49 11.48
CA MET A 101 11.08 -3.28 10.43
C MET A 101 10.63 -4.67 10.92
N LEU A 102 11.46 -5.33 11.74
CA LEU A 102 11.08 -6.59 12.35
C LEU A 102 9.93 -6.40 13.35
N TRP A 103 10.01 -5.38 14.21
CA TRP A 103 8.99 -5.08 15.21
C TRP A 103 7.63 -4.73 14.59
N SER A 104 7.61 -3.81 13.64
CA SER A 104 6.40 -3.40 12.92
C SER A 104 5.85 -4.56 12.09
N GLY A 105 6.72 -5.29 11.37
CA GLY A 105 6.32 -6.42 10.54
C GLY A 105 5.64 -7.53 11.34
N LEU A 106 6.16 -7.87 12.53
CA LEU A 106 5.55 -8.88 13.42
C LEU A 106 4.14 -8.52 13.88
N ILE A 107 3.81 -7.23 13.96
CA ILE A 107 2.50 -6.74 14.39
C ILE A 107 1.57 -6.54 13.20
N LEU A 108 2.07 -5.87 12.16
CA LEU A 108 1.27 -5.38 11.04
C LEU A 108 1.02 -6.45 9.97
N ILE A 109 2.00 -7.29 9.64
CA ILE A 109 1.81 -8.31 8.58
C ILE A 109 0.67 -9.28 8.92
N PRO A 110 0.52 -9.80 10.16
CA PRO A 110 -0.65 -10.61 10.51
C PRO A 110 -1.99 -9.90 10.27
N LEU A 111 -2.06 -8.60 10.59
CA LEU A 111 -3.26 -7.78 10.32
C LEU A 111 -3.49 -7.61 8.82
N PHE A 112 -2.45 -7.42 8.03
CA PHE A 112 -2.55 -7.31 6.57
C PHE A 112 -2.98 -8.63 5.92
N VAL A 113 -2.55 -9.77 6.46
CA VAL A 113 -3.07 -11.09 6.05
C VAL A 113 -4.56 -11.17 6.33
N LEU A 114 -5.04 -10.74 7.50
CA LEU A 114 -6.47 -10.71 7.79
C LEU A 114 -7.24 -9.78 6.85
N VAL A 115 -6.74 -8.57 6.60
CA VAL A 115 -7.33 -7.64 5.63
C VAL A 115 -7.42 -8.28 4.25
N ASN A 116 -6.35 -8.93 3.80
CA ASN A 116 -6.32 -9.65 2.53
C ASN A 116 -7.40 -10.74 2.47
N LEU A 117 -7.50 -11.58 3.51
CA LEU A 117 -8.46 -12.68 3.56
C LEU A 117 -9.92 -12.21 3.58
N ILE A 118 -10.21 -11.06 4.19
CA ILE A 118 -11.58 -10.56 4.34
C ILE A 118 -12.04 -9.79 3.09
N TRP A 119 -11.13 -9.06 2.43
CA TRP A 119 -11.52 -8.08 1.40
C TRP A 119 -11.00 -8.37 -0.01
N PHE A 120 -9.89 -9.10 -0.18
CA PHE A 120 -9.16 -9.17 -1.46
C PHE A 120 -8.87 -10.58 -1.98
N LEU A 121 -9.16 -11.60 -1.17
CA LEU A 121 -9.16 -13.01 -1.56
C LEU A 121 -10.56 -13.41 -2.04
#